data_AF-A0A531L6J2-F1
#
_entry.id   AF-A0A531L6J2-F1
#
_cell.length_a   1.000
_cell.length_b   1.000
_cell.length_c   1.000
_cell.angle_alpha   90.00
_cell.angle_beta   90.00
_cell.angle_gamma   90.00
#
_symmetry.space_group_name_H-M   'P 1'
#
loop_
_entity.id
_entity.type
_entity.pdbx_description
1 polymer ?
#
loop_
_entity_poly.entity_id
_entity_poly.type
_entity_poly.pdbx_seq_one_letter_code
_entity_poly.pdbx_strand_id
1 'polypeptide(L)'
;MKNRIVLWGAASLILACLVAVAGYFYFQPFSPDRGKYPVRGIDVSHHQRQIDWRRVAADDVAFAIIKATEGGDHVDDAFAANLREARAVGLAVGAYHFFT
;
A
#
# COMPACT_ATOMS: atom_id res chain seq x y z
N MET A 1 38.85 1.16 25.93
CA MET A 1 37.82 0.29 25.28
C MET A 1 36.40 0.82 25.44
N LYS A 2 35.98 1.22 26.66
CA LYS A 2 34.64 1.79 26.95
C LYS A 2 34.26 2.99 26.05
N ASN A 3 35.18 3.91 25.78
CA ASN A 3 34.94 5.09 24.93
C ASN A 3 34.64 4.72 23.47
N ARG A 4 35.23 3.63 22.95
CA ARG A 4 34.96 3.15 21.58
C ARG A 4 33.55 2.57 21.48
N ILE A 5 33.11 1.84 22.51
CA ILE A 5 31.75 1.27 22.57
C ILE A 5 30.69 2.38 22.60
N VAL A 6 30.91 3.42 23.42
CA VAL A 6 30.02 4.59 23.46
C VAL A 6 30.00 5.33 22.11
N LEU A 7 31.15 5.51 21.47
CA LEU A 7 31.26 6.16 20.17
C LEU A 7 30.51 5.39 19.06
N TRP A 8 30.70 4.07 18.99
CA TRP A 8 30.00 3.22 18.02
C TRP A 8 28.49 3.18 18.27
N GLY A 9 28.06 3.10 19.54
CA GLY A 9 26.63 3.16 19.89
C GLY A 9 25.98 4.48 19.44
N ALA A 10 26.64 5.62 19.68
CA ALA A 10 26.17 6.91 19.23
C ALA A 10 26.13 7.01 17.69
N ALA A 11 27.16 6.54 17.00
CA ALA A 11 27.20 6.52 15.53
C ALA A 11 26.08 5.66 14.92
N SER A 12 25.80 4.49 15.52
CA SER A 12 24.69 3.62 15.09
C SER A 12 23.33 4.27 15.29
N LEU A 13 23.12 4.98 16.40
CA LEU A 13 21.88 5.74 16.65
C LEU A 13 21.69 6.87 15.64
N ILE A 14 22.76 7.62 15.34
CA ILE A 14 22.73 8.68 14.33
C ILE A 14 22.38 8.09 12.96
N LEU A 15 23.03 6.99 12.57
CA LEU A 15 22.74 6.32 11.31
C LEU A 15 21.29 5.81 11.24
N ALA A 16 20.78 5.21 12.31
CA ALA A 16 19.39 4.77 12.38
C ALA A 16 18.40 5.93 12.23
N CYS A 17 18.66 7.06 12.90
CA CYS A 17 17.88 8.29 12.72
C CYS A 17 17.94 8.82 11.29
N LEU A 18 19.13 8.85 10.68
CA LEU A 18 19.29 9.30 9.28
C LEU A 18 18.52 8.40 8.31
N VAL A 19 18.57 7.08 8.50
CA VAL A 19 17.79 6.12 7.70
C VAL A 19 16.29 6.33 7.89
N ALA A 20 15.83 6.53 9.12
CA ALA A 20 14.42 6.78 9.42
C ALA A 20 13.92 8.09 8.77
N VAL A 21 14.70 9.17 8.87
CA VAL A 21 14.38 10.46 8.26
C VAL A 21 14.39 10.37 6.73
N ALA A 22 15.41 9.74 6.14
CA ALA A 22 15.47 9.52 4.70
C ALA A 22 14.29 8.68 4.21
N GLY A 23 13.93 7.63 4.95
CA GLY A 23 12.75 6.81 4.68
C GLY A 23 11.46 7.62 4.74
N TYR A 24 11.29 8.45 5.77
CA TYR A 24 10.14 9.35 5.90
C TYR A 24 9.99 10.22 4.65
N PHE A 25 11.04 10.91 4.21
CA PHE A 25 10.98 11.76 3.02
C PHE A 25 10.83 11.00 1.71
N TYR A 26 11.40 9.79 1.61
CA TYR A 26 11.25 8.94 0.43
C TYR A 26 9.81 8.46 0.25
N PHE A 27 9.11 8.10 1.34
CA PHE A 27 7.76 7.55 1.26
C PHE A 27 6.64 8.60 1.23
N GLN A 28 6.89 9.82 1.73
CA GLN A 28 5.93 10.93 1.72
C GLN A 28 5.29 11.22 0.33
N PRO A 29 6.03 11.29 -0.79
CA PRO A 29 5.42 11.63 -2.09
C PRO A 29 4.52 10.54 -2.69
N PHE A 30 4.51 9.31 -2.14
CA PHE A 30 3.69 8.22 -2.69
C PHE A 30 2.24 8.23 -2.18
N SER A 31 1.89 9.08 -1.22
CA SER A 31 0.54 9.17 -0.67
C SER A 31 -0.09 10.53 -0.97
N PRO A 32 -1.35 10.59 -1.45
CA PRO A 32 -2.09 11.84 -1.57
C PRO A 32 -2.15 12.57 -0.22
N ASP A 33 -2.08 13.91 -0.25
CA ASP A 33 -2.22 14.72 0.95
C ASP A 33 -3.51 14.38 1.72
N ARG A 34 -3.37 14.05 3.01
CA ARG A 34 -4.47 13.52 3.81
C ARG A 34 -5.51 14.59 4.18
N GLY A 35 -5.09 15.85 4.30
CA GLY A 35 -6.01 16.97 4.57
C GLY A 35 -6.86 17.33 3.36
N LYS A 36 -6.28 17.23 2.15
CA LYS A 36 -6.94 17.52 0.89
C LYS A 36 -7.80 16.36 0.38
N TYR A 37 -7.35 15.12 0.59
CA TYR A 37 -8.04 13.91 0.15
C TYR A 37 -8.32 13.00 1.37
N PRO A 38 -9.41 13.30 2.13
CA PRO A 38 -9.73 12.57 3.36
C PRO A 38 -10.28 11.16 3.09
N VAL A 39 -10.91 10.95 1.93
CA VAL A 39 -11.36 9.63 1.47
C VAL A 39 -10.34 9.11 0.47
N ARG A 40 -9.66 8.02 0.81
CA ARG A 40 -8.62 7.40 -0.03
C ARG A 40 -8.91 5.93 -0.23
N GLY A 41 -8.43 5.42 -1.34
CA GLY A 41 -8.59 4.03 -1.71
C GLY A 41 -7.37 3.53 -2.47
N ILE A 42 -7.43 2.27 -2.83
CA ILE A 42 -6.41 1.60 -3.64
C ILE A 42 -7.03 1.11 -4.96
N ASP A 43 -6.21 0.98 -5.98
CA ASP A 43 -6.53 0.17 -7.15
C ASP A 43 -5.67 -1.09 -7.15
N VAL A 44 -6.25 -2.22 -7.55
CA VAL A 44 -5.55 -3.51 -7.58
C VAL A 44 -5.96 -4.34 -8.79
N SER A 45 -5.13 -5.32 -9.11
CA SER A 45 -5.24 -6.27 -10.21
C SER A 45 -4.50 -7.57 -9.83
N HIS A 46 -4.36 -8.50 -10.77
CA HIS A 46 -3.49 -9.66 -10.59
C HIS A 46 -2.01 -9.29 -10.28
N HIS A 47 -1.54 -8.08 -10.63
CA HIS A 47 -0.15 -7.66 -10.40
C HIS A 47 0.24 -7.63 -8.91
N GLN A 48 -0.72 -7.43 -8.01
CA GLN A 48 -0.49 -7.43 -6.56
C GLN A 48 -0.36 -8.84 -5.97
N ARG A 49 -0.67 -9.90 -6.74
CA ARG A 49 -0.75 -11.28 -6.26
C ARG A 49 -1.75 -11.40 -5.09
N GLN A 50 -1.44 -12.21 -4.07
CA GLN A 50 -2.28 -12.38 -2.91
C GLN A 50 -2.22 -11.15 -1.99
N ILE A 51 -3.38 -10.57 -1.70
CA ILE A 51 -3.53 -9.39 -0.85
C ILE A 51 -4.07 -9.83 0.52
N ASP A 52 -3.46 -9.34 1.60
CA ASP A 52 -4.05 -9.44 2.94
C ASP A 52 -5.10 -8.33 3.13
N TRP A 53 -6.34 -8.64 2.75
CA TRP A 53 -7.45 -7.69 2.81
C TRP A 53 -7.79 -7.24 4.23
N ARG A 54 -7.52 -8.05 5.26
CA ARG A 54 -7.73 -7.63 6.66
C ARG A 54 -6.75 -6.54 7.05
N ARG A 55 -5.50 -6.68 6.63
CA ARG A 55 -4.48 -5.64 6.83
C ARG A 55 -4.81 -4.36 6.06
N VAL A 56 -5.33 -4.47 4.84
CA VAL A 56 -5.78 -3.31 4.05
C VAL A 56 -6.92 -2.57 4.76
N ALA A 57 -7.94 -3.29 5.24
CA ALA A 57 -9.09 -2.68 5.92
C ALA A 57 -8.74 -2.08 7.30
N ALA A 58 -7.64 -2.55 7.92
CA ALA A 58 -7.11 -1.99 9.16
C ALA A 58 -6.22 -0.74 8.93
N ASP A 59 -5.87 -0.45 7.68
CA ASP A 59 -5.17 0.76 7.27
C ASP A 59 -6.19 1.83 6.82
N ASP A 60 -5.69 3.02 6.49
CA ASP A 60 -6.48 4.19 6.09
C ASP A 60 -6.95 4.10 4.62
N VAL A 61 -7.68 3.01 4.31
CA VAL A 61 -8.24 2.65 3.00
C VAL A 61 -9.75 2.54 3.11
N ALA A 62 -10.48 3.45 2.46
CA ALA A 62 -11.94 3.48 2.48
C ALA A 62 -12.59 2.66 1.36
N PHE A 63 -11.89 2.47 0.24
CA PHE A 63 -12.41 1.72 -0.91
C PHE A 63 -11.30 1.05 -1.72
N ALA A 64 -11.67 0.05 -2.51
CA ALA A 64 -10.80 -0.59 -3.50
C ALA A 64 -11.48 -0.62 -4.87
N ILE A 65 -10.75 -0.24 -5.93
CA ILE A 65 -11.20 -0.42 -7.32
C ILE A 65 -10.38 -1.56 -7.94
N ILE A 66 -11.05 -2.62 -8.37
CA ILE A 66 -10.39 -3.88 -8.75
C ILE A 66 -10.49 -4.08 -10.26
N LYS A 67 -9.38 -4.37 -10.93
CA LYS A 67 -9.37 -4.70 -12.36
C LYS A 67 -10.25 -5.91 -12.62
N ALA A 68 -11.21 -5.78 -13.52
CA ALA A 68 -12.07 -6.87 -13.96
C ALA A 68 -11.61 -7.45 -15.29
N THR A 69 -11.26 -6.58 -16.24
CA THR A 69 -10.97 -6.96 -17.63
C THR A 69 -9.93 -6.05 -18.27
N GLU A 70 -9.31 -6.51 -19.35
CA GLU A 70 -8.40 -5.73 -20.22
C GLU A 70 -8.70 -6.02 -21.69
N GLY A 71 -8.71 -4.98 -22.53
CA GLY A 71 -8.92 -5.13 -23.97
C GLY A 71 -10.24 -5.82 -24.35
N GLY A 72 -10.21 -6.68 -25.35
CA GLY A 72 -11.43 -7.35 -25.84
C GLY A 72 -11.71 -8.73 -25.22
N ASP A 73 -10.71 -9.38 -24.66
CA ASP A 73 -10.71 -10.83 -24.42
C ASP A 73 -10.04 -11.27 -23.11
N HIS A 74 -9.49 -10.34 -22.33
CA HIS A 74 -8.83 -10.67 -21.07
C HIS A 74 -9.72 -10.37 -19.85
N VAL A 75 -9.90 -11.38 -19.00
CA VAL A 75 -10.48 -11.26 -17.65
C VAL A 75 -9.33 -11.36 -16.65
N ASP A 76 -9.27 -10.45 -15.68
CA ASP A 76 -8.24 -10.48 -14.65
C ASP A 76 -8.47 -11.67 -13.69
N ASP A 77 -7.53 -12.61 -13.64
CA ASP A 77 -7.64 -13.86 -12.88
C ASP A 77 -7.82 -13.63 -11.37
N ALA A 78 -7.40 -12.47 -10.84
CA ALA A 78 -7.53 -12.14 -9.43
C ALA A 78 -8.84 -11.42 -9.09
N PHE A 79 -9.62 -10.98 -10.08
CA PHE A 79 -10.82 -10.14 -9.87
C PHE A 79 -11.81 -10.77 -8.89
N ALA A 80 -12.22 -12.02 -9.13
CA ALA A 80 -13.24 -12.67 -8.33
C ALA A 80 -12.81 -12.88 -6.86
N ALA A 81 -11.54 -13.23 -6.64
CA ALA A 81 -10.99 -13.41 -5.30
C ALA A 81 -10.90 -12.06 -4.57
N ASN A 82 -10.30 -11.05 -5.21
CA ASN A 82 -10.15 -9.72 -4.65
C ASN A 82 -11.50 -9.07 -4.34
N LEU A 83 -12.47 -9.17 -5.23
CA LEU A 83 -13.83 -8.64 -5.03
C LEU A 83 -14.50 -9.27 -3.80
N ARG A 84 -14.42 -10.59 -3.67
CA ARG A 84 -15.03 -11.32 -2.56
C ARG A 84 -14.36 -10.97 -1.23
N GLU A 85 -13.04 -10.98 -1.19
CA GLU A 85 -12.27 -10.81 0.05
C GLU A 85 -12.27 -9.36 0.55
N ALA A 86 -12.17 -8.39 -0.35
CA ALA A 86 -12.31 -6.97 -0.01
C ALA A 86 -13.71 -6.65 0.57
N ARG A 87 -14.77 -7.21 -0.03
CA ARG A 87 -16.14 -7.06 0.52
C ARG A 87 -16.30 -7.75 1.86
N ALA A 88 -15.69 -8.92 2.06
CA ALA A 88 -15.78 -9.68 3.30
C ALA A 88 -15.17 -8.93 4.51
N VAL A 89 -14.23 -8.01 4.28
CA VAL A 89 -13.65 -7.13 5.31
C VAL A 89 -14.33 -5.77 5.40
N GLY A 90 -15.43 -5.56 4.69
CA GLY A 90 -16.27 -4.36 4.80
C GLY A 90 -15.84 -3.16 3.93
N LEU A 91 -14.89 -3.33 3.02
CA LEU A 91 -14.50 -2.24 2.11
C LEU A 91 -15.59 -1.97 1.06
N ALA A 92 -15.73 -0.69 0.68
CA ALA A 92 -16.45 -0.34 -0.54
C ALA A 92 -15.62 -0.79 -1.75
N VAL A 93 -16.26 -1.46 -2.72
CA VAL A 93 -15.54 -2.06 -3.86
C VAL A 93 -16.16 -1.66 -5.19
N GLY A 94 -15.33 -1.15 -6.09
CA GLY A 94 -15.62 -0.91 -7.49
C GLY A 94 -14.82 -1.85 -8.41
N ALA A 95 -15.16 -1.84 -9.69
CA ALA A 95 -14.46 -2.58 -10.72
C ALA A 95 -14.03 -1.65 -11.84
N TYR A 96 -12.91 -1.94 -12.51
CA TYR A 96 -12.47 -1.20 -13.70
C TYR A 96 -12.14 -2.12 -14.88
N HIS A 97 -12.28 -1.57 -16.08
CA HIS A 97 -11.83 -2.15 -17.33
C HIS A 97 -10.59 -1.39 -17.82
N PHE A 98 -9.53 -2.09 -18.19
CA PHE A 98 -8.37 -1.48 -18.82
C PHE A 98 -8.57 -1.43 -20.33
N PHE A 99 -8.78 -0.23 -20.86
CA PHE A 99 -8.98 -0.01 -22.30
C PHE A 99 -7.63 -0.07 -23.05
N THR A 100 -7.57 -0.88 -24.10
CA THR A 100 -6.43 -1.06 -25.02
C THR A 100 -6.92 -1.02 -26.45
#